data_AF-X1HGE5-F1
#
_entry.id   AF-X1HGE5-F1
#
_cell.length_a   1.000
_cell.length_b   1.000
_cell.length_c   1.000
_cell.angle_alpha   90.00
_cell.angle_beta   90.00
_cell.angle_gamma   90.00
#
_symmetry.space_group_name_H-M   'P 1'
#
loop_
_entity.id
_entity.type
_entity.pdbx_description
1 polymer ?
#
loop_
_entity_poly.entity_id
_entity_poly.type
_entity_poly.pdbx_seq_one_letter_code
_entity_poly.pdbx_strand_id
1 'polypeptide(L)'
;LGENILGSGFNFTIQINRGGGAFICGESTALMVSIEGKVGEPRAKHIHTVESGLWERPTNLNNVETWANVPLIIAKGADWYSTIGTKESKGTKIFSLVGKIENTGLVEVPMGITLREIIYDIGGGIPQGKKFKAVQTGGPSGGCIPEKLIDLPVDFEELTRVGSMMGSGGMIVMDEDTCMVDIAKYFLSFLQDESCGKCTSCREGIKRMLQILTRITQGKGEEGDIELLEELSQVVAETSLCALGTTAPNPVLTTIRYFRDEYEAHIKDKKCP
;
A
#
# COMPACT_ATOMS: atom_id res chain seq x y z
N LEU A 1 25.06 21.84 -3.96
CA LEU A 1 24.14 22.47 -2.99
C LEU A 1 24.73 23.80 -2.58
N GLY A 2 23.90 24.82 -2.41
CA GLY A 2 24.33 26.20 -2.15
C GLY A 2 24.12 27.11 -3.36
N GLU A 3 24.77 28.26 -3.32
CA GLU A 3 24.75 29.24 -4.40
C GLU A 3 25.66 28.83 -5.55
N ASN A 4 25.26 29.20 -6.77
CA ASN A 4 25.98 29.03 -8.02
C ASN A 4 26.65 27.64 -8.16
N ILE A 5 25.85 26.57 -8.08
CA ILE A 5 26.32 25.20 -8.04
C ILE A 5 27.21 24.92 -9.25
N LEU A 6 28.49 24.59 -9.00
CA LEU A 6 29.48 24.31 -10.02
C LEU A 6 29.66 25.43 -11.07
N GLY A 7 29.35 26.69 -10.73
CA GLY A 7 29.45 27.81 -11.66
C GLY A 7 28.31 27.89 -12.70
N SER A 8 27.25 27.11 -12.53
CA SER A 8 26.12 27.00 -13.49
C SER A 8 25.15 28.17 -13.52
N GLY A 9 25.22 29.09 -12.54
CA GLY A 9 24.23 30.13 -12.31
C GLY A 9 22.97 29.64 -11.56
N PHE A 10 22.90 28.36 -11.20
CA PHE A 10 21.77 27.77 -10.49
C PHE A 10 22.03 27.66 -8.98
N ASN A 11 21.08 28.14 -8.17
CA ASN A 11 21.12 28.06 -6.71
C ASN A 11 20.16 26.97 -6.23
N PHE A 12 20.60 26.10 -5.33
CA PHE A 12 19.72 25.08 -4.75
C PHE A 12 20.14 24.66 -3.35
N THR A 13 19.21 24.77 -2.41
CA THR A 13 19.38 24.45 -1.00
C THR A 13 18.39 23.38 -0.58
N ILE A 14 18.79 22.53 0.36
CA ILE A 14 17.93 21.51 0.96
C ILE A 14 17.76 21.85 2.43
N GLN A 15 16.52 21.74 2.91
CA GLN A 15 16.20 21.76 4.33
C GLN A 15 15.57 20.42 4.69
N ILE A 16 16.00 19.85 5.82
CA ILE A 16 15.46 18.59 6.33
C ILE A 16 14.39 18.92 7.37
N ASN A 17 13.17 18.46 7.12
CA ASN A 17 12.07 18.51 8.09
C ASN A 17 11.79 17.10 8.60
N ARG A 18 11.76 16.93 9.93
CA ARG A 18 11.47 15.65 10.58
C ARG A 18 10.03 15.65 11.08
N GLY A 19 9.21 14.73 10.55
CA GLY A 19 7.82 14.57 10.96
C GLY A 19 7.64 13.93 12.35
N GLY A 20 6.39 13.94 12.83
CA GLY A 20 6.01 13.45 14.16
C GLY A 20 5.60 11.97 14.26
N GLY A 21 5.73 11.19 13.18
CA GLY A 21 5.42 9.75 13.18
C GLY A 21 3.95 9.41 12.89
N ALA A 22 3.29 10.14 11.99
CA ALA A 22 1.94 9.82 11.51
C ALA A 22 1.98 9.35 10.06
N PHE A 23 1.39 8.18 9.75
CA PHE A 23 1.37 7.60 8.41
C PHE A 23 0.64 8.50 7.41
N ILE A 24 -0.47 9.12 7.82
CA ILE A 24 -1.24 10.03 6.97
C ILE A 24 -0.42 11.24 6.48
N CYS A 25 0.59 11.67 7.24
CA CYS A 25 1.49 12.75 6.82
C CYS A 25 2.40 12.37 5.64
N GLY A 26 2.41 11.10 5.20
CA GLY A 26 3.02 10.69 3.93
C GLY A 26 2.15 11.02 2.71
N GLU A 27 0.86 11.30 2.88
CA GLU A 27 -0.04 11.69 1.79
C GLU A 27 0.35 13.09 1.26
N SER A 28 0.25 13.25 -0.06
CA SER A 28 0.78 14.41 -0.77
C SER A 28 0.42 15.78 -0.19
N THR A 29 -0.84 15.99 0.17
CA THR A 29 -1.33 17.26 0.69
C THR A 29 -1.17 17.36 2.20
N ALA A 30 -1.36 16.26 2.92
CA ALA A 30 -1.14 16.20 4.36
C ALA A 30 0.33 16.50 4.72
N LEU A 31 1.29 16.02 3.92
CA LEU A 31 2.71 16.29 4.09
C LEU A 31 3.01 17.78 4.02
N MET A 32 2.48 18.47 3.02
CA MET A 32 2.69 19.92 2.87
C MET A 32 2.12 20.68 4.06
N VAL A 33 0.88 20.37 4.46
CA VAL A 33 0.23 20.99 5.62
C VAL A 33 1.01 20.72 6.91
N SER A 34 1.56 19.51 7.07
CA SER A 34 2.42 19.16 8.20
C SER A 34 3.73 19.94 8.20
N ILE A 35 4.36 20.16 7.04
CA ILE A 35 5.57 20.99 6.91
C ILE A 35 5.28 22.46 7.24
N GLU A 36 4.07 22.94 6.95
CA GLU A 36 3.60 24.28 7.36
C GLU A 36 3.39 24.42 8.88
N GLY A 37 3.55 23.34 9.66
CA GLY A 37 3.36 23.34 11.11
C GLY A 37 1.90 23.20 11.54
N LYS A 38 1.01 22.81 10.64
CA LYS A 38 -0.41 22.53 10.92
C LYS A 38 -0.63 21.03 11.12
N VAL A 39 -1.82 20.65 11.59
CA VAL A 39 -2.22 19.23 11.67
C VAL A 39 -2.22 18.63 10.26
N GLY A 40 -1.55 17.48 10.08
CA GLY A 40 -1.35 16.81 8.79
C GLY A 40 -2.61 16.15 8.24
N GLU A 41 -3.61 16.98 7.93
CA GLU A 41 -4.84 16.55 7.29
C GLU A 41 -4.80 16.78 5.78
N PRO A 42 -5.23 15.81 4.96
CA PRO A 42 -5.38 16.03 3.53
C PRO A 42 -6.36 17.17 3.21
N ARG A 43 -6.15 17.81 2.06
CA ARG A 43 -7.06 18.79 1.47
C ARG A 43 -7.68 18.27 0.20
N ALA A 44 -8.88 18.76 -0.13
CA ALA A 44 -9.49 18.50 -1.42
C ALA A 44 -8.61 19.05 -2.55
N LYS A 45 -8.40 18.24 -3.59
CA LYS A 45 -7.47 18.53 -4.70
C LYS A 45 -8.14 19.35 -5.81
N HIS A 46 -8.85 20.43 -5.44
CA HIS A 46 -9.44 21.35 -6.42
C HIS A 46 -8.37 22.22 -7.10
N ILE A 47 -7.30 22.55 -6.37
CA ILE A 47 -6.10 23.22 -6.88
C ILE A 47 -4.93 22.26 -6.71
N HIS A 48 -4.27 21.92 -7.81
CA HIS A 48 -3.14 21.00 -7.79
C HIS A 48 -1.92 21.64 -7.11
N THR A 49 -1.11 20.82 -6.45
CA THR A 49 0.06 21.33 -5.70
C THR A 49 1.10 21.96 -6.60
N VAL A 50 1.16 21.56 -7.87
CA VAL A 50 2.03 22.14 -8.89
C VAL A 50 1.66 23.59 -9.21
N GLU A 51 0.42 23.99 -8.97
CA GLU A 51 -0.04 25.37 -9.10
C GLU A 51 0.11 26.11 -7.77
N SER A 52 -0.40 25.51 -6.69
CA SER A 52 -0.31 26.06 -5.33
C SER A 52 -0.26 24.93 -4.31
N GLY A 53 0.91 24.72 -3.71
CA GLY A 53 1.24 23.67 -2.76
C GLY A 53 1.74 24.24 -1.43
N LEU A 54 3.00 23.94 -1.07
CA LEU A 54 3.61 24.38 0.18
C LEU A 54 3.72 25.91 0.23
N TRP A 55 3.18 26.53 1.28
CA TRP A 55 3.12 27.99 1.46
C TRP A 55 2.54 28.72 0.24
N GLU A 56 1.51 28.11 -0.36
CA GLU A 56 0.80 28.61 -1.56
C GLU A 56 1.70 28.75 -2.80
N ARG A 57 2.87 28.10 -2.82
CA ARG A 57 3.80 28.11 -3.96
C ARG A 57 3.71 26.83 -4.78
N PRO A 58 3.96 26.90 -6.11
CA PRO A 58 4.14 25.71 -6.96
C PRO A 58 5.08 24.69 -6.32
N THR A 59 4.56 23.51 -6.01
CA THR A 59 5.29 22.45 -5.29
C THR A 59 5.03 21.10 -5.93
N ASN A 60 6.12 20.42 -6.30
CA ASN A 60 6.09 19.06 -6.78
C ASN A 60 6.61 18.12 -5.68
N LEU A 61 5.85 17.06 -5.40
CA LEU A 61 6.21 16.04 -4.42
C LEU A 61 6.58 14.76 -5.16
N ASN A 62 7.73 14.19 -4.80
CA ASN A 62 8.16 12.90 -5.34
C ASN A 62 8.72 12.04 -4.21
N ASN A 63 8.58 10.72 -4.35
CA ASN A 63 9.18 9.77 -3.44
C ASN A 63 10.71 9.78 -3.58
N VAL A 64 11.41 9.40 -2.52
CA VAL A 64 12.87 9.28 -2.49
C VAL A 64 13.36 8.30 -3.56
N GLU A 65 12.68 7.17 -3.76
CA GLU A 65 13.03 6.18 -4.79
C GLU A 65 12.98 6.77 -6.20
N THR A 66 11.99 7.62 -6.49
CA THR A 66 11.91 8.33 -7.78
C THR A 66 13.13 9.23 -7.97
N TRP A 67 13.49 10.02 -6.96
CA TRP A 67 14.67 10.89 -7.02
C TRP A 67 15.99 10.12 -7.07
N ALA A 68 16.07 8.94 -6.45
CA ALA A 68 17.25 8.10 -6.50
C ALA A 68 17.51 7.54 -7.92
N ASN A 69 16.45 7.31 -8.69
CA ASN A 69 16.55 6.84 -10.08
C ASN A 69 16.98 7.94 -11.07
N VAL A 70 16.59 9.21 -10.84
CA VAL A 70 16.82 10.31 -11.79
C VAL A 70 18.31 10.52 -12.15
N PRO A 71 19.28 10.57 -11.20
CA PRO A 71 20.68 10.70 -11.55
C PRO A 71 21.21 9.55 -12.43
N LEU A 72 20.75 8.32 -12.20
CA LEU A 72 21.14 7.17 -13.00
C LEU A 72 20.59 7.27 -14.43
N ILE A 73 19.34 7.70 -14.57
CA ILE A 73 18.69 7.94 -15.87
C ILE A 73 19.42 9.04 -16.65
N ILE A 74 19.78 10.15 -15.99
CA ILE A 74 20.53 11.24 -16.65
C ILE A 74 21.92 10.77 -17.07
N ALA A 75 22.60 9.99 -16.22
CA ALA A 75 23.96 9.53 -16.50
C ALA A 75 24.05 8.45 -17.59
N LYS A 76 23.07 7.53 -17.66
CA LYS A 76 23.08 6.37 -18.56
C LYS A 76 22.12 6.50 -19.76
N GLY A 77 21.26 7.51 -19.75
CA GLY A 77 20.23 7.75 -20.76
C GLY A 77 18.89 7.10 -20.43
N ALA A 78 17.80 7.72 -20.91
CA ALA A 78 16.44 7.21 -20.72
C ALA A 78 16.21 5.87 -21.43
N ASP A 79 16.82 5.67 -22.60
CA ASP A 79 16.70 4.43 -23.37
C ASP A 79 17.18 3.23 -22.54
N TRP A 80 18.34 3.35 -21.88
CA TRP A 80 18.87 2.32 -20.97
C TRP A 80 17.85 1.95 -19.89
N TYR A 81 17.30 2.93 -19.19
CA TYR A 81 16.32 2.67 -18.12
C TYR A 81 15.04 2.02 -18.67
N SER A 82 14.61 2.43 -19.86
CA SER A 82 13.40 1.89 -20.51
C SER A 82 13.55 0.48 -21.08
N THR A 83 14.79 -0.03 -21.20
CA THR A 83 15.04 -1.44 -21.55
C THR A 83 14.74 -2.40 -20.41
N ILE A 84 14.64 -1.88 -19.18
CA ILE A 84 14.29 -2.64 -17.98
C ILE A 84 12.78 -2.47 -17.73
N GLY A 85 12.11 -3.55 -17.34
CA GLY A 85 10.69 -3.50 -17.02
C GLY A 85 9.78 -3.97 -18.16
N THR A 86 8.49 -3.73 -18.01
CA THR A 86 7.47 -4.04 -19.04
C THR A 86 7.33 -2.90 -20.05
N LYS A 87 6.37 -2.99 -20.98
CA LYS A 87 6.08 -1.90 -21.91
C LYS A 87 5.56 -0.65 -21.18
N GLU A 88 4.66 -0.84 -20.22
CA GLU A 88 3.97 0.24 -19.50
C GLU A 88 4.65 0.60 -18.16
N SER A 89 5.45 -0.30 -17.59
CA SER A 89 6.15 -0.08 -16.31
C SER A 89 7.66 -0.23 -16.48
N LYS A 90 8.36 0.90 -16.62
CA LYS A 90 9.81 0.95 -16.87
C LYS A 90 10.65 0.96 -15.60
N GLY A 91 11.82 0.36 -15.67
CA GLY A 91 12.84 0.39 -14.63
C GLY A 91 12.70 -0.69 -13.57
N THR A 92 13.27 -0.39 -12.41
CA THR A 92 13.28 -1.26 -11.24
C THR A 92 12.39 -0.71 -10.14
N LYS A 93 12.06 -1.56 -9.18
CA LYS A 93 11.35 -1.20 -7.95
C LYS A 93 11.99 -1.91 -6.78
N ILE A 94 12.07 -1.20 -5.66
CA ILE A 94 12.50 -1.76 -4.39
C ILE A 94 11.27 -2.26 -3.62
N PHE A 95 11.31 -3.52 -3.20
CA PHE A 95 10.33 -4.12 -2.32
C PHE A 95 10.93 -4.43 -0.94
N SER A 96 10.13 -4.22 0.10
CA SER A 96 10.40 -4.71 1.44
C SER A 96 9.68 -6.04 1.63
N LEU A 97 10.45 -7.12 1.49
CA LEU A 97 9.97 -8.49 1.58
C LEU A 97 10.06 -8.98 3.03
N VAL A 98 8.90 -9.23 3.65
CA VAL A 98 8.76 -9.58 5.07
C VAL A 98 7.65 -10.63 5.26
N GLY A 99 7.47 -11.11 6.49
CA GLY A 99 6.42 -12.06 6.84
C GLY A 99 6.94 -13.49 6.96
N LYS A 100 6.19 -14.46 6.44
CA LYS A 100 6.52 -15.89 6.47
C LYS A 100 7.43 -16.25 5.30
N ILE A 101 8.67 -15.76 5.34
CA ILE A 101 9.65 -15.94 4.26
C ILE A 101 11.06 -16.18 4.83
N GLU A 102 11.88 -17.00 4.17
CA GLU A 102 13.24 -17.34 4.62
C GLU A 102 14.18 -16.12 4.59
N ASN A 103 14.24 -15.42 3.46
CA ASN A 103 15.09 -14.25 3.27
C ASN A 103 14.26 -12.96 3.38
N THR A 104 14.26 -12.36 4.57
CA THR A 104 13.64 -11.05 4.81
C THR A 104 14.60 -9.92 4.47
N GLY A 105 14.15 -8.89 3.75
CA GLY A 105 14.99 -7.74 3.41
C GLY A 105 14.41 -6.79 2.37
N LEU A 106 15.23 -5.83 1.95
CA LEU A 106 14.96 -4.98 0.79
C LEU A 106 15.54 -5.62 -0.47
N VAL A 107 14.72 -5.76 -1.49
CA VAL A 107 15.09 -6.36 -2.77
C VAL A 107 14.76 -5.40 -3.90
N GLU A 108 15.75 -5.10 -4.76
CA GLU A 108 15.52 -4.32 -5.97
C GLU A 108 15.33 -5.29 -7.14
N VAL A 109 14.19 -5.18 -7.82
CA VAL A 109 13.82 -6.09 -8.91
C VAL A 109 13.35 -5.30 -10.13
N PRO A 110 13.53 -5.84 -11.35
CA PRO A 110 12.93 -5.25 -12.54
C PRO A 110 11.41 -5.30 -12.48
N MET A 111 10.73 -4.28 -13.00
CA MET A 111 9.27 -4.34 -13.16
C MET A 111 8.87 -5.51 -14.08
N GLY A 112 7.74 -6.15 -13.79
CA GLY A 112 7.26 -7.32 -14.54
C GLY A 112 7.82 -8.67 -14.12
N ILE A 113 8.77 -8.72 -13.17
CA ILE A 113 9.13 -9.97 -12.48
C ILE A 113 7.87 -10.60 -11.85
N THR A 114 7.78 -11.92 -11.80
CA THR A 114 6.62 -12.59 -11.20
C THR A 114 6.69 -12.62 -9.67
N LEU A 115 5.53 -12.73 -8.99
CA LEU A 115 5.51 -12.94 -7.54
C LEU A 115 6.25 -14.22 -7.15
N ARG A 116 6.19 -15.27 -7.98
CA ARG A 116 6.90 -16.53 -7.77
C ARG A 116 8.40 -16.32 -7.67
N GLU A 117 8.99 -15.62 -8.64
CA GLU A 117 10.42 -15.34 -8.66
C GLU A 117 10.84 -14.51 -7.43
N ILE A 118 10.05 -13.50 -7.05
CA ILE A 118 10.32 -12.72 -5.83
C ILE A 118 10.28 -13.62 -4.58
N ILE A 119 9.25 -14.45 -4.43
CA ILE A 119 9.03 -15.22 -3.20
C ILE A 119 10.01 -16.40 -3.10
N TYR A 120 10.19 -17.17 -4.17
CA TYR A 120 10.96 -18.41 -4.13
C TYR A 120 12.44 -18.21 -4.52
N ASP A 121 12.73 -17.47 -5.59
CA ASP A 121 14.10 -17.35 -6.09
C ASP A 121 14.91 -16.34 -5.27
N ILE A 122 14.29 -15.21 -4.90
CA ILE A 122 14.93 -14.16 -4.09
C ILE A 122 14.66 -14.39 -2.61
N GLY A 123 13.40 -14.57 -2.25
CA GLY A 123 12.93 -14.74 -0.88
C GLY A 123 13.28 -16.08 -0.25
N GLY A 124 13.71 -17.08 -1.02
CA GLY A 124 14.04 -18.42 -0.52
C GLY A 124 12.84 -19.27 -0.14
N GLY A 125 11.61 -18.83 -0.45
CA GLY A 125 10.37 -19.55 -0.17
C GLY A 125 9.88 -19.41 1.27
N ILE A 126 8.95 -20.30 1.63
CA ILE A 126 8.26 -20.28 2.91
C ILE A 126 9.03 -21.11 3.95
N PRO A 127 9.22 -20.60 5.18
CA PRO A 127 9.94 -21.31 6.21
C PRO A 127 9.40 -22.70 6.50
N GLN A 128 10.30 -23.61 6.83
CA GLN A 128 9.98 -25.00 7.23
C GLN A 128 9.26 -25.82 6.14
N GLY A 129 9.31 -25.39 4.88
CA GLY A 129 8.68 -26.08 3.76
C GLY A 129 7.15 -26.04 3.78
N LYS A 130 6.56 -25.09 4.51
CA LYS A 130 5.12 -24.85 4.49
C LYS A 130 4.65 -24.32 3.14
N LYS A 131 3.34 -24.35 2.92
CA LYS A 131 2.75 -23.81 1.69
C LYS A 131 2.57 -22.31 1.74
N PHE A 132 2.82 -21.66 0.60
CA PHE A 132 2.47 -20.27 0.38
C PHE A 132 0.95 -20.15 0.26
N LYS A 133 0.35 -19.21 1.01
CA LYS A 133 -1.10 -18.97 0.98
C LYS A 133 -1.43 -17.71 0.19
N ALA A 134 -0.77 -16.61 0.56
CA ALA A 134 -1.01 -15.31 -0.03
C ALA A 134 0.17 -14.36 0.19
N VAL A 135 0.22 -13.29 -0.61
CA VAL A 135 1.08 -12.13 -0.38
C VAL A 135 0.24 -10.87 -0.38
N GLN A 136 0.49 -10.00 0.59
CA GLN A 136 -0.12 -8.67 0.62
C GLN A 136 0.87 -7.70 -0.01
N THR A 137 0.43 -6.92 -0.98
CA THR A 137 1.27 -5.92 -1.67
C THR A 137 0.65 -4.54 -1.60
N GLY A 138 1.48 -3.50 -1.54
CA GLY A 138 1.03 -2.11 -1.54
C GLY A 138 1.00 -1.43 -0.16
N GLY A 139 1.59 -2.06 0.86
CA GLY A 139 1.57 -1.57 2.24
C GLY A 139 0.19 -1.76 2.89
N PRO A 140 -0.08 -1.19 4.07
CA PRO A 140 -1.25 -1.56 4.89
C PRO A 140 -2.63 -1.43 4.23
N SER A 141 -2.78 -0.60 3.19
CA SER A 141 -4.03 -0.41 2.44
C SER A 141 -4.07 -1.13 1.09
N GLY A 142 -3.11 -2.01 0.82
CA GLY A 142 -3.09 -2.83 -0.38
C GLY A 142 -3.83 -4.16 -0.23
N GLY A 143 -4.05 -4.87 -1.32
CA GLY A 143 -4.82 -6.12 -1.35
C GLY A 143 -3.97 -7.39 -1.17
N CYS A 144 -4.62 -8.48 -0.79
CA CYS A 144 -4.04 -9.82 -0.69
C CYS A 144 -4.16 -10.58 -2.02
N ILE A 145 -3.07 -11.21 -2.45
CA ILE A 145 -2.97 -11.97 -3.70
C ILE A 145 -2.76 -13.44 -3.33
N PRO A 146 -3.68 -14.36 -3.71
CA PRO A 146 -3.62 -15.77 -3.33
C PRO A 146 -2.58 -16.56 -4.15
N GLU A 147 -2.21 -17.75 -3.66
CA GLU A 147 -1.32 -18.72 -4.33
C GLU A 147 -1.66 -18.96 -5.81
N LYS A 148 -2.94 -19.07 -6.15
CA LYS A 148 -3.39 -19.29 -7.54
C LYS A 148 -2.98 -18.18 -8.52
N LEU A 149 -2.54 -17.02 -8.03
CA LEU A 149 -2.05 -15.89 -8.82
C LEU A 149 -0.55 -15.63 -8.59
N ILE A 150 0.22 -16.59 -8.08
CA ILE A 150 1.65 -16.41 -7.81
C ILE A 150 2.49 -16.17 -9.07
N ASP A 151 2.00 -16.59 -10.25
CA ASP A 151 2.66 -16.31 -11.53
C ASP A 151 2.30 -14.93 -12.11
N LEU A 152 1.58 -14.08 -11.34
CA LEU A 152 1.23 -12.73 -11.75
C LEU A 152 2.50 -11.87 -11.89
N PRO A 153 2.68 -11.19 -13.04
CA PRO A 153 3.71 -10.16 -13.19
C PRO A 153 3.50 -8.99 -12.23
N VAL A 154 4.58 -8.51 -11.63
CA VAL A 154 4.56 -7.40 -10.69
C VAL A 154 4.75 -6.09 -11.45
N ASP A 155 3.64 -5.49 -11.85
CA ASP A 155 3.57 -4.14 -12.40
C ASP A 155 2.35 -3.38 -11.87
N PHE A 156 2.23 -2.09 -12.23
CA PHE A 156 1.16 -1.25 -11.69
C PHE A 156 -0.25 -1.73 -12.10
N GLU A 157 -0.41 -2.18 -13.34
CA GLU A 157 -1.73 -2.50 -13.92
C GLU A 157 -2.22 -3.87 -13.43
N GLU A 158 -1.34 -4.88 -13.46
CA GLU A 158 -1.67 -6.25 -13.07
C GLU A 158 -2.00 -6.35 -11.58
N LEU A 159 -1.25 -5.64 -10.72
CA LEU A 159 -1.56 -5.58 -9.28
C LEU A 159 -2.93 -4.93 -9.02
N THR A 160 -3.23 -3.82 -9.69
CA THR A 160 -4.53 -3.15 -9.55
C THR A 160 -5.67 -4.04 -10.04
N ARG A 161 -5.49 -4.77 -11.15
CA ARG A 161 -6.49 -5.69 -11.71
C ARG A 161 -6.93 -6.78 -10.72
N VAL A 162 -6.01 -7.25 -9.88
CA VAL A 162 -6.29 -8.30 -8.87
C VAL A 162 -6.80 -7.74 -7.54
N GLY A 163 -7.01 -6.43 -7.43
CA GLY A 163 -7.49 -5.75 -6.22
C GLY A 163 -6.36 -5.38 -5.24
N SER A 164 -5.11 -5.47 -5.67
CA SER A 164 -3.95 -4.99 -4.92
C SER A 164 -3.46 -3.66 -5.50
N MET A 165 -2.26 -3.22 -5.17
CA MET A 165 -1.68 -2.02 -5.75
C MET A 165 -0.17 -1.96 -5.60
N MET A 166 0.47 -1.26 -6.53
CA MET A 166 1.85 -0.82 -6.37
C MET A 166 1.88 0.38 -5.40
N GLY A 167 1.93 0.07 -4.11
CA GLY A 167 2.05 1.07 -3.03
C GLY A 167 3.50 1.40 -2.70
N SER A 168 3.85 1.37 -1.41
CA SER A 168 5.21 1.66 -0.93
C SER A 168 6.27 0.61 -1.29
N GLY A 169 5.88 -0.50 -1.92
CA GLY A 169 6.75 -1.66 -2.12
C GLY A 169 6.78 -2.62 -0.93
N GLY A 170 5.89 -2.49 0.05
CA GLY A 170 5.75 -3.53 1.09
C GLY A 170 5.16 -4.81 0.51
N MET A 171 5.80 -5.96 0.81
CA MET A 171 5.32 -7.31 0.51
C MET A 171 5.32 -8.17 1.77
N ILE A 172 4.14 -8.51 2.27
CA ILE A 172 3.97 -9.36 3.45
C ILE A 172 3.52 -10.75 2.99
N VAL A 173 4.41 -11.73 3.10
CA VAL A 173 4.17 -13.12 2.71
C VAL A 173 3.49 -13.90 3.84
N MET A 174 2.51 -14.72 3.50
CA MET A 174 1.68 -15.49 4.42
C MET A 174 1.71 -16.97 4.05
N ASP A 175 1.77 -17.83 5.07
CA ASP A 175 1.75 -19.30 4.95
C ASP A 175 0.34 -19.86 5.19
N GLU A 176 0.18 -21.18 5.00
CA GLU A 176 -1.10 -21.89 5.13
C GLU A 176 -1.78 -21.75 6.51
N ASP A 177 -1.01 -21.49 7.57
CA ASP A 177 -1.53 -21.31 8.94
C ASP A 177 -2.06 -19.89 9.23
N THR A 178 -1.93 -18.97 8.26
CA THR A 178 -2.32 -17.57 8.47
C THR A 178 -3.80 -17.38 8.14
N CYS A 179 -4.63 -16.98 9.12
CA CYS A 179 -6.05 -16.65 8.89
C CYS A 179 -6.20 -15.30 8.16
N MET A 180 -6.85 -15.32 6.99
CA MET A 180 -7.00 -14.14 6.13
C MET A 180 -8.00 -13.12 6.68
N VAL A 181 -8.98 -13.57 7.48
CA VAL A 181 -9.91 -12.68 8.20
C VAL A 181 -9.17 -11.88 9.28
N ASP A 182 -8.24 -12.52 9.98
CA ASP A 182 -7.41 -11.87 11.00
C ASP A 182 -6.41 -10.88 10.36
N ILE A 183 -5.86 -11.22 9.19
CA ILE A 183 -5.03 -10.31 8.40
C ILE A 183 -5.81 -9.05 7.98
N ALA A 184 -7.03 -9.20 7.45
CA ALA A 184 -7.87 -8.06 7.11
C ALA A 184 -8.16 -7.18 8.34
N LYS A 185 -8.42 -7.80 9.50
CA LYS A 185 -8.63 -7.11 10.78
C LYS A 185 -7.38 -6.36 11.22
N TYR A 186 -6.21 -6.97 11.13
CA TYR A 186 -4.93 -6.35 11.49
C TYR A 186 -4.68 -5.07 10.69
N PHE A 187 -4.82 -5.14 9.36
CA PHE A 187 -4.63 -3.97 8.51
C PHE A 187 -5.67 -2.88 8.74
N LEU A 188 -6.95 -3.23 8.91
CA LEU A 188 -7.97 -2.24 9.25
C LEU A 188 -7.75 -1.60 10.62
N SER A 189 -7.19 -2.34 11.59
CA SER A 189 -6.82 -1.77 12.89
C SER A 189 -5.74 -0.71 12.73
N PHE A 190 -4.67 -1.03 11.99
CA PHE A 190 -3.61 -0.07 11.67
C PHE A 190 -4.17 1.17 10.95
N LEU A 191 -5.02 0.97 9.94
CA LEU A 191 -5.58 2.07 9.16
C LEU A 191 -6.56 2.94 9.96
N GLN A 192 -7.24 2.37 10.97
CA GLN A 192 -8.05 3.14 11.91
C GLN A 192 -7.16 4.06 12.74
N ASP A 193 -6.07 3.53 13.31
CA ASP A 193 -5.15 4.28 14.16
C ASP A 193 -4.42 5.38 13.38
N GLU A 194 -4.15 5.14 12.10
CA GLU A 194 -3.46 6.07 11.20
C GLU A 194 -4.40 7.00 10.42
N SER A 195 -5.71 6.91 10.63
CA SER A 195 -6.66 7.83 10.01
C SER A 195 -6.58 9.21 10.67
N CYS A 196 -6.49 10.28 9.87
CA CYS A 196 -6.61 11.65 10.40
C CYS A 196 -8.01 11.99 10.95
N GLY A 197 -9.03 11.17 10.67
CA GLY A 197 -10.39 11.37 11.18
C GLY A 197 -11.22 12.48 10.50
N LYS A 198 -10.68 13.15 9.47
CA LYS A 198 -11.34 14.29 8.81
C LYS A 198 -12.64 13.95 8.10
N CYS A 199 -12.64 12.93 7.25
CA CYS A 199 -13.84 12.52 6.51
C CYS A 199 -14.62 11.45 7.29
N THR A 200 -15.92 11.67 7.45
CA THR A 200 -16.81 10.76 8.21
C THR A 200 -16.84 9.36 7.61
N SER A 201 -16.82 9.25 6.28
CA SER A 201 -16.78 7.99 5.55
C SER A 201 -15.60 7.13 5.97
N CYS A 202 -14.38 7.65 5.90
CA CYS A 202 -13.17 6.94 6.35
C CYS A 202 -13.21 6.68 7.86
N ARG A 203 -13.44 7.72 8.68
CA ARG A 203 -13.35 7.64 10.14
C ARG A 203 -14.31 6.61 10.74
N GLU A 204 -15.59 6.70 10.38
CA GLU A 204 -16.62 5.81 10.93
C GLU A 204 -16.73 4.50 10.13
N GLY A 205 -16.50 4.55 8.82
CA GLY A 205 -16.60 3.36 7.96
C GLY A 205 -15.52 2.33 8.26
N ILE A 206 -14.24 2.75 8.37
CA ILE A 206 -13.15 1.85 8.78
C ILE A 206 -13.43 1.25 10.16
N LYS A 207 -13.89 2.09 11.10
CA LYS A 207 -14.27 1.64 12.44
C LYS A 207 -15.38 0.61 12.41
N ARG A 208 -16.42 0.83 11.60
CA ARG A 208 -17.53 -0.12 11.47
C ARG A 208 -17.10 -1.45 10.84
N MET A 209 -16.28 -1.40 9.79
CA MET A 209 -15.72 -2.61 9.18
C MET A 209 -14.87 -3.39 10.19
N LEU A 210 -14.00 -2.70 10.96
CA LEU A 210 -13.19 -3.35 11.99
C LEU A 210 -14.03 -4.01 13.08
N GLN A 211 -15.12 -3.37 13.51
CA GLN A 211 -16.05 -3.96 14.48
C GLN A 211 -16.68 -5.26 13.97
N ILE A 212 -17.06 -5.30 12.69
CA ILE A 212 -17.63 -6.51 12.07
C ILE A 212 -16.56 -7.60 12.00
N LEU A 213 -15.35 -7.32 11.50
CA LEU A 213 -14.25 -8.30 11.48
C LEU A 213 -13.85 -8.78 12.87
N THR A 214 -13.85 -7.90 13.86
CA THR A 214 -13.60 -8.27 15.27
C THR A 214 -14.67 -9.24 15.75
N ARG A 215 -15.94 -8.98 15.44
CA ARG A 215 -17.05 -9.86 15.79
C ARG A 215 -16.95 -11.22 15.09
N ILE A 216 -16.63 -11.25 13.80
CA ILE A 216 -16.40 -12.48 13.03
C ILE A 216 -15.26 -13.31 13.64
N THR A 217 -14.10 -12.69 13.86
CA THR A 217 -12.92 -13.40 14.42
C THR A 217 -13.11 -13.88 15.86
N GLN A 218 -14.06 -13.31 16.62
CA GLN A 218 -14.45 -13.78 17.96
C GLN A 218 -15.55 -14.86 17.94
N GLY A 219 -15.92 -15.41 16.78
CA GLY A 219 -16.98 -16.41 16.66
C GLY A 219 -18.39 -15.86 16.88
N LYS A 220 -18.55 -14.54 16.79
CA LYS A 220 -19.85 -13.83 16.94
C LYS A 220 -20.37 -13.29 15.60
N GLY A 221 -19.77 -13.70 14.48
CA GLY A 221 -20.23 -13.34 13.14
C GLY A 221 -21.68 -13.78 12.90
N GLU A 222 -22.38 -13.03 12.06
CA GLU A 222 -23.79 -13.18 11.73
C GLU A 222 -23.94 -13.34 10.21
N GLU A 223 -25.03 -13.98 9.79
CA GLU A 223 -25.40 -14.03 8.37
C GLU A 223 -25.66 -12.60 7.86
N GLY A 224 -25.17 -12.26 6.67
CA GLY A 224 -25.21 -10.91 6.12
C GLY A 224 -23.98 -10.04 6.44
N ASP A 225 -23.07 -10.49 7.31
CA ASP A 225 -21.87 -9.70 7.65
C ASP A 225 -20.92 -9.50 6.47
N ILE A 226 -20.79 -10.51 5.60
CA ILE A 226 -19.91 -10.44 4.44
C ILE A 226 -20.46 -9.40 3.46
N GLU A 227 -21.76 -9.45 3.18
CA GLU A 227 -22.47 -8.55 2.28
C GLU A 227 -22.42 -7.10 2.81
N LEU A 228 -22.61 -6.93 4.13
CA LEU A 228 -22.47 -5.62 4.77
C LEU A 228 -21.03 -5.09 4.70
N LEU A 229 -20.02 -5.95 4.85
CA LEU A 229 -18.63 -5.56 4.67
C LEU A 229 -18.34 -5.11 3.23
N GLU A 230 -18.87 -5.83 2.23
CA GLU A 230 -18.75 -5.46 0.81
C GLU A 230 -19.40 -4.10 0.53
N GLU A 231 -20.62 -3.87 1.02
CA GLU A 231 -21.34 -2.60 0.87
C GLU A 231 -20.60 -1.42 1.54
N LEU A 232 -20.21 -1.59 2.81
CA LEU A 232 -19.46 -0.58 3.54
C LEU A 232 -18.12 -0.27 2.87
N SER A 233 -17.44 -1.30 2.36
CA SER A 233 -16.18 -1.16 1.65
C SER A 233 -16.34 -0.26 0.43
N GLN A 234 -17.39 -0.46 -0.37
CA GLN A 234 -17.66 0.37 -1.55
C GLN A 234 -17.91 1.83 -1.17
N VAL A 235 -18.76 2.07 -0.17
CA VAL A 235 -19.07 3.43 0.30
C VAL A 235 -17.81 4.14 0.80
N VAL A 236 -16.98 3.46 1.60
CA VAL A 236 -15.72 4.02 2.10
C VAL A 236 -14.76 4.33 0.96
N ALA A 237 -14.65 3.42 -0.02
CA ALA A 237 -13.77 3.58 -1.17
C ALA A 237 -14.15 4.82 -2.01
N GLU A 238 -15.44 5.02 -2.28
CA GLU A 238 -15.94 6.06 -3.17
C GLU A 238 -16.05 7.44 -2.50
N THR A 239 -16.29 7.49 -1.19
CA THR A 239 -16.65 8.74 -0.49
C THR A 239 -15.54 9.27 0.42
N SER A 240 -14.38 8.63 0.44
CA SER A 240 -13.22 9.09 1.22
C SER A 240 -12.43 10.18 0.50
N LEU A 241 -11.89 11.13 1.26
CA LEU A 241 -11.18 12.29 0.71
C LEU A 241 -9.82 11.95 0.08
N CYS A 242 -9.10 11.00 0.66
CA CYS A 242 -7.71 10.71 0.32
C CYS A 242 -7.46 9.22 0.11
N ALA A 243 -6.31 8.90 -0.49
CA ALA A 243 -5.93 7.54 -0.86
C ALA A 243 -6.00 6.53 0.30
N LEU A 244 -5.70 6.95 1.53
CA LEU A 244 -5.84 6.08 2.71
C LEU A 244 -7.27 5.55 2.82
N GLY A 245 -8.26 6.44 2.83
CA GLY A 245 -9.65 6.02 2.94
C GLY A 245 -10.15 5.30 1.70
N THR A 246 -9.74 5.70 0.50
CA THR A 246 -10.20 5.05 -0.74
C THR A 246 -9.66 3.64 -0.91
N THR A 247 -8.48 3.34 -0.33
CA THR A 247 -7.81 2.02 -0.45
C THR A 247 -7.89 1.18 0.83
N ALA A 248 -8.27 1.77 1.97
CA ALA A 248 -8.44 1.04 3.23
C ALA A 248 -9.32 -0.22 3.13
N PRO A 249 -10.35 -0.29 2.27
CA PRO A 249 -11.15 -1.50 2.11
C PRO A 249 -10.46 -2.63 1.32
N ASN A 250 -9.35 -2.38 0.61
CA ASN A 250 -8.72 -3.38 -0.26
C ASN A 250 -8.35 -4.69 0.44
N PRO A 251 -7.73 -4.68 1.65
CA PRO A 251 -7.49 -5.91 2.39
C PRO A 251 -8.77 -6.72 2.59
N VAL A 252 -9.88 -6.08 2.97
CA VAL A 252 -11.18 -6.73 3.20
C VAL A 252 -11.78 -7.27 1.90
N LEU A 253 -11.85 -6.45 0.86
CA LEU A 253 -12.44 -6.84 -0.42
C LEU A 253 -11.69 -8.01 -1.05
N THR A 254 -10.36 -8.00 -1.00
CA THR A 254 -9.55 -9.08 -1.57
C THR A 254 -9.60 -10.35 -0.74
N THR A 255 -9.62 -10.27 0.60
CA THR A 255 -9.75 -11.47 1.42
C THR A 255 -11.15 -12.08 1.30
N ILE A 256 -12.21 -11.27 1.21
CA ILE A 256 -13.56 -11.79 0.88
C ILE A 256 -13.56 -12.43 -0.51
N ARG A 257 -12.97 -11.78 -1.52
CA ARG A 257 -12.95 -12.29 -2.90
C ARG A 257 -12.24 -13.63 -3.04
N TYR A 258 -11.11 -13.81 -2.35
CA TYR A 258 -10.24 -14.96 -2.55
C TYR A 258 -10.33 -16.03 -1.47
N PHE A 259 -10.80 -15.67 -0.28
CA PHE A 259 -10.84 -16.51 0.92
C PHE A 259 -12.21 -16.40 1.63
N ARG A 260 -13.30 -16.26 0.88
CA ARG A 260 -14.68 -16.16 1.42
C ARG A 260 -15.01 -17.31 2.35
N ASP A 261 -14.52 -18.50 2.03
CA ASP A 261 -14.67 -19.72 2.81
C ASP A 261 -14.15 -19.57 4.24
N GLU A 262 -13.08 -18.79 4.47
CA GLU A 262 -12.59 -18.52 5.83
C GLU A 262 -13.55 -17.64 6.63
N TYR A 263 -14.17 -16.65 5.99
CA TYR A 263 -15.23 -15.84 6.61
C TYR A 263 -16.42 -16.73 6.98
N GLU A 264 -16.83 -17.60 6.07
CA GLU A 264 -17.93 -18.54 6.30
C GLU A 264 -17.62 -19.52 7.45
N ALA A 265 -16.40 -20.03 7.55
CA ALA A 265 -15.97 -20.88 8.67
C ALA A 265 -16.07 -20.15 10.02
N HIS A 266 -15.63 -18.89 10.08
CA HIS A 266 -15.79 -18.06 11.26
C HIS A 266 -17.26 -17.80 11.62
N ILE A 267 -18.14 -17.59 10.62
CA ILE A 267 -19.55 -17.26 10.83
C ILE A 267 -20.40 -18.49 11.14
N LYS A 268 -20.21 -19.60 10.43
CA LYS A 268 -21.03 -20.82 10.55
C LYS A 268 -20.47 -21.78 11.59
N ASP A 269 -19.18 -22.10 11.48
CA ASP A 269 -18.53 -23.12 12.32
C ASP A 269 -17.93 -22.53 13.61
N LYS A 270 -17.90 -21.19 13.73
CA LYS A 270 -17.35 -20.45 14.86
C LYS A 270 -15.90 -20.81 15.18
N LYS A 271 -15.14 -21.19 14.14
CA LYS A 271 -13.75 -21.63 14.23
C LYS A 271 -12.85 -20.73 13.38
N CYS A 272 -11.63 -20.49 13.86
CA CYS A 272 -10.56 -19.95 13.02
C CYS A 272 -10.00 -21.08 12.13
N PRO A 273 -10.14 -20.98 10.79
CA PRO A 273 -9.57 -21.94 9.86
C PRO A 273 -8.05 -21.86 9.82
#